data_AF-A0A2G9RXC5-F1
#
_entry.id   AF-A0A2G9RXC5-F1
#
_cell.length_a   1.000
_cell.length_b   1.000
_cell.length_c   1.000
_cell.angle_alpha   90.00
_cell.angle_beta   90.00
_cell.angle_gamma   90.00
#
_symmetry.space_group_name_H-M   'P 1'
#
loop_
_entity.id
_entity.type
_entity.pdbx_description
1 polymer ?
#
loop_
_entity_poly.entity_id
_entity_poly.type
_entity_poly.pdbx_seq_one_letter_code
_entity_poly.pdbx_strand_id
1 'polypeptide(L)'
;MPEPAYFHCAAVTPAGCMYIHGGVVNIQQNKRTGSLFKIWLVVPSLLELCWENLLKHFPQLAHLPTNQLLQLGLSQGLIERLK
;
A
#
# COMPACT_ATOMS: atom_id res chain seq x y z
N MET A 1 13.91 0.87 3.26
CA MET A 1 14.00 0.86 4.74
C MET A 1 15.04 1.88 5.16
N PRO A 2 14.78 2.71 6.18
CA PRO A 2 15.72 3.74 6.64
C PRO A 2 16.87 3.17 7.47
N GLU A 3 16.74 1.95 8.00
CA GLU A 3 17.76 1.23 8.76
C GLU A 3 17.83 -0.24 8.32
N PRO A 4 18.96 -0.95 8.51
CA PRO A 4 19.07 -2.37 8.25
C PRO A 4 18.10 -3.18 9.12
N ALA A 5 17.34 -4.08 8.49
CA ALA A 5 16.45 -5.00 9.20
C ALA A 5 16.66 -6.43 8.69
N TYR A 6 16.80 -7.37 9.62
CA TYR A 6 16.89 -8.81 9.34
C TYR A 6 15.53 -9.49 9.60
N PHE A 7 15.32 -10.69 9.05
CA PHE A 7 14.11 -11.48 9.30
C PHE A 7 12.80 -10.71 9.02
N HIS A 8 12.75 -9.97 7.91
CA HIS A 8 11.58 -9.22 7.45
C HIS A 8 10.81 -9.99 6.38
N CYS A 9 9.55 -9.63 6.16
CA CYS A 9 8.75 -10.14 5.05
C CYS A 9 8.75 -9.12 3.91
N ALA A 10 8.84 -9.60 2.67
CA ALA A 10 8.69 -8.77 1.48
C ALA A 10 7.84 -9.47 0.42
N ALA A 11 7.02 -8.71 -0.30
CA ALA A 11 6.21 -9.20 -1.41
C ALA A 11 6.09 -8.12 -2.49
N VAL A 12 5.95 -8.55 -3.75
CA VAL A 12 5.78 -7.66 -4.91
C VAL A 12 4.37 -7.85 -5.47
N THR A 13 3.65 -6.76 -5.67
CA THR A 13 2.32 -6.78 -6.30
C THR A 13 2.43 -7.02 -7.80
N PRO A 14 1.36 -7.46 -8.48
CA PRO A 14 1.34 -7.53 -9.95
C PRO A 14 1.65 -6.21 -10.65
N ALA A 15 1.38 -5.07 -9.99
CA ALA A 15 1.71 -3.74 -10.50
C ALA A 15 3.20 -3.36 -10.33
N GLY A 16 4.02 -4.22 -9.70
CA GLY A 16 5.44 -3.99 -9.47
C GLY A 16 5.76 -3.10 -8.26
N CYS A 17 4.83 -2.95 -7.32
CA CYS A 17 5.10 -2.31 -6.03
C CYS A 17 5.57 -3.36 -5.02
N MET A 18 6.76 -3.19 -4.46
CA MET A 18 7.26 -4.04 -3.38
C MET A 18 6.84 -3.46 -2.03
N TYR A 19 6.28 -4.30 -1.17
CA TYR A 19 6.00 -4.00 0.23
C TYR A 19 6.96 -4.78 1.11
N ILE A 20 7.52 -4.11 2.13
CA ILE A 20 8.41 -4.70 3.13
C ILE A 20 7.79 -4.43 4.50
N HIS A 21 7.52 -5.50 5.25
CA HIS A 21 6.93 -5.42 6.58
C HIS A 21 7.86 -5.98 7.65
N GLY A 22 8.08 -5.14 8.66
CA GLY A 22 8.70 -5.50 9.92
C GLY A 22 10.17 -5.92 9.81
N GLY A 23 10.63 -6.63 10.84
CA GLY A 23 11.99 -7.17 10.93
C GLY A 23 12.64 -6.89 12.29
N VAL A 24 13.88 -7.37 12.44
CA VAL A 24 14.75 -7.16 13.60
C VAL A 24 15.76 -6.09 13.23
N VAL A 25 15.68 -4.94 13.92
CA VAL A 25 16.57 -3.77 13.68
C VAL A 25 17.78 -3.76 14.62
N ASN A 26 17.70 -4.47 15.74
CA ASN A 26 18.85 -4.72 16.61
C ASN A 26 18.72 -6.09 17.30
N ILE A 27 19.63 -7.01 16.99
CA ILE A 27 19.61 -8.38 17.55
C ILE A 27 20.00 -8.38 19.03
N GLN A 28 21.01 -7.59 19.42
CA GLN A 28 21.52 -7.55 20.80
C GLN A 28 20.48 -7.03 21.80
N GLN A 29 19.66 -6.07 21.35
CA GLN A 29 18.58 -5.49 22.15
C GLN A 29 17.22 -6.17 21.90
N ASN A 30 17.17 -7.21 21.04
CA ASN A 30 15.94 -7.82 20.54
C ASN A 30 14.90 -6.79 20.05
N LYS A 31 15.38 -5.69 19.45
CA LYS A 31 14.53 -4.60 18.97
C LYS A 31 13.97 -4.98 17.60
N ARG A 32 12.64 -4.88 17.48
CA ARG A 32 11.88 -5.22 16.27
C ARG A 32 11.09 -4.02 15.78
N THR A 33 10.78 -4.02 14.49
CA THR A 33 9.86 -3.06 13.88
C THR A 33 8.66 -3.78 13.30
N GLY A 34 7.49 -3.13 13.35
CA GLY A 34 6.28 -3.48 12.61
C GLY A 34 5.97 -2.48 11.50
N SER A 35 6.93 -1.63 11.13
CA SER A 35 6.72 -0.64 10.08
C SER A 35 6.52 -1.31 8.73
N LEU A 36 5.62 -0.73 7.93
CA LEU A 36 5.39 -1.08 6.54
C LEU A 36 6.06 -0.04 5.64
N PHE A 37 6.90 -0.51 4.73
CA PHE A 37 7.50 0.31 3.69
C PHE A 37 7.05 -0.17 2.32
N LYS A 38 6.97 0.73 1.35
CA LYS A 38 6.73 0.38 -0.05
C LYS A 38 7.73 1.06 -0.98
N ILE A 39 8.02 0.43 -2.11
CA ILE A 39 8.81 1.01 -3.18
C ILE A 39 8.34 0.48 -4.54
N TRP A 40 8.34 1.34 -5.55
CA TRP A 40 8.06 0.95 -6.93
C TRP A 40 9.32 0.36 -7.56
N LEU A 41 9.25 -0.89 -8.03
CA LEU A 41 10.34 -1.56 -8.78
C LEU A 41 10.27 -1.30 -10.29
N VAL A 42 9.13 -0.79 -10.74
CA VAL A 42 8.85 -0.37 -12.13
C VAL A 42 8.18 1.00 -12.09
N VAL A 43 8.12 1.69 -13.24
CA VAL A 43 7.33 2.92 -13.32
C VAL A 43 5.85 2.56 -13.14
N PRO A 44 5.14 3.09 -12.13
CA PRO A 44 3.73 2.81 -11.93
C PRO A 44 2.90 3.35 -13.08
N SER A 45 1.78 2.70 -13.36
CA SER A 45 0.80 3.22 -14.32
C SER A 45 0.18 4.51 -13.80
N LEU A 46 -0.37 5.32 -14.72
CA LEU A 46 -1.14 6.52 -14.35
C LEU A 46 -2.31 6.16 -13.42
N LEU A 47 -2.95 5.01 -13.65
CA LEU A 47 -4.05 4.54 -12.81
C LEU A 47 -3.59 4.36 -11.35
N GLU A 48 -2.44 3.72 -11.11
CA GLU A 48 -1.91 3.52 -9.76
C GLU A 48 -1.55 4.85 -9.08
N LEU A 49 -0.90 5.75 -9.82
CA LEU A 49 -0.55 7.08 -9.30
C LEU A 49 -1.78 7.91 -8.94
N CYS A 50 -2.79 7.92 -9.81
CA CYS A 50 -4.05 8.61 -9.56
C CYS A 50 -4.82 7.97 -8.40
N TRP A 51 -4.85 6.64 -8.32
CA TRP A 51 -5.53 5.92 -7.25
C TRP A 51 -4.90 6.20 -5.88
N GLU A 52 -3.57 6.15 -5.78
CA GLU A 52 -2.87 6.51 -4.53
C GLU A 52 -3.14 7.96 -4.11
N ASN A 53 -3.11 8.90 -5.05
CA ASN A 53 -3.41 10.30 -4.76
C ASN A 53 -4.88 10.50 -4.36
N LEU A 54 -5.80 9.83 -5.03
CA LEU A 54 -7.23 9.91 -4.73
C LEU A 54 -7.49 9.47 -3.28
N LEU A 55 -7.00 8.28 -2.88
CA LEU A 55 -7.20 7.77 -1.52
C LEU A 55 -6.50 8.60 -0.45
N LYS A 56 -5.34 9.19 -0.79
CA LYS A 56 -4.62 10.09 0.12
C LYS A 56 -5.41 11.37 0.41
N HIS A 57 -6.04 11.96 -0.60
CA HIS A 57 -6.75 13.23 -0.44
C HIS A 57 -8.24 13.05 -0.06
N PHE A 58 -8.81 11.89 -0.37
CA PHE A 58 -10.22 11.57 -0.10
C PHE A 58 -10.36 10.23 0.65
N PRO A 59 -9.81 10.11 1.88
CA PRO A 59 -9.85 8.87 2.65
C PRO A 59 -11.29 8.39 2.95
N GLN A 60 -12.25 9.31 2.97
CA GLN A 60 -13.67 9.00 3.18
C GLN A 60 -14.28 8.10 2.09
N LEU A 61 -13.66 8.00 0.91
CA LEU A 61 -14.13 7.09 -0.15
C LEU A 61 -14.19 5.63 0.32
N ALA A 62 -13.30 5.22 1.23
CA ALA A 62 -13.31 3.87 1.80
C ALA A 62 -14.53 3.56 2.68
N HIS A 63 -15.28 4.59 3.09
CA HIS A 63 -16.47 4.46 3.94
C HIS A 63 -17.78 4.65 3.19
N LEU A 64 -17.73 5.05 1.91
CA LEU A 64 -18.93 5.21 1.11
C LEU A 64 -19.49 3.84 0.71
N PRO A 65 -20.82 3.70 0.65
CA PRO A 65 -21.43 2.49 0.14
C PRO A 65 -21.16 2.32 -1.36
N THR A 66 -21.06 1.08 -1.82
CA THR A 66 -20.73 0.71 -3.21
C THR A 66 -21.55 1.48 -4.25
N ASN A 67 -22.84 1.69 -4.02
CA ASN A 67 -23.72 2.41 -4.95
C ASN A 67 -23.30 3.87 -5.15
N GLN A 68 -22.87 4.57 -4.09
CA GLN A 68 -22.38 5.94 -4.19
C GLN A 68 -21.03 5.99 -4.91
N LEU A 69 -20.15 5.01 -4.68
CA LEU A 69 -18.87 4.91 -5.39
C LEU A 69 -19.07 4.68 -6.90
N LEU A 70 -20.04 3.85 -7.28
CA LEU A 70 -20.43 3.65 -8.67
C LEU A 70 -20.99 4.95 -9.30
N GLN A 71 -21.81 5.70 -8.56
CA GLN A 71 -22.35 7.00 -9.01
C GLN A 71 -21.26 8.07 -9.21
N LEU A 72 -20.15 7.98 -8.46
CA LEU A 72 -18.96 8.82 -8.65
C LEU A 72 -18.10 8.41 -9.86
N GLY A 73 -18.48 7.34 -10.58
CA GLY A 73 -17.79 6.87 -11.77
C GLY A 73 -16.64 5.90 -11.50
N LEU A 74 -16.51 5.37 -10.27
CA LEU A 74 -15.53 4.32 -9.98
C LEU A 74 -15.99 2.98 -10.56
N SER A 75 -15.06 2.24 -11.17
CA SER A 75 -15.34 0.89 -11.65
C SER A 75 -15.41 -0.12 -10.50
N GLN A 76 -16.12 -1.22 -10.71
CA GLN A 76 -16.25 -2.30 -9.73
C GLN A 76 -14.88 -2.83 -9.25
N GLY A 77 -13.93 -3.01 -10.17
CA GLY A 77 -12.58 -3.47 -9.84
C GLY A 77 -11.78 -2.47 -9.00
N LEU A 78 -12.02 -1.16 -9.12
CA LEU A 78 -11.41 -0.17 -8.22
C LEU A 78 -12.07 -0.16 -6.85
N ILE A 79 -13.39 -0.35 -6.79
CA ILE A 79 -14.14 -0.42 -5.53
C ILE A 79 -13.69 -1.63 -4.70
N GLU A 80 -13.43 -2.77 -5.34
CA GLU A 80 -12.93 -3.97 -4.66
C GLU A 80 -11.58 -3.78 -3.97
N ARG A 81 -10.76 -2.82 -4.44
CA ARG A 81 -9.46 -2.47 -3.84
C ARG A 81 -9.56 -1.64 -2.56
N LEU A 82 -10.75 -1.16 -2.19
CA LEU A 82 -10.98 -0.40 -0.95
C LEU A 82 -11.18 -1.29 0.29
N LYS A 83 -11.37 -2.60 0.09
CA LYS A 83 -11.67 -3.57 1.15
C LYS A 83 -10.42 -4.09 1.86
#